data_AF-A0A564Q9F2-F1
#
_entry.id   AF-A0A564Q9F2-F1
#
_cell.length_a   1.000
_cell.length_b   1.000
_cell.length_c   1.000
_cell.angle_alpha   90.00
_cell.angle_beta   90.00
_cell.angle_gamma   90.00
#
_symmetry.space_group_name_H-M   'P 1'
#
loop_
_entity.id
_entity.type
_entity.pdbx_description
1 polymer ?
#
loop_
_entity_poly.entity_id
_entity_poly.type
_entity_poly.pdbx_seq_one_letter_code
_entity_poly.pdbx_strand_id
1 'polypeptide(L)'
;MEKRICPKCGKDIWEGDKVCPYCGSGIGSKRRYKGVVLFVGIICMAYGILMLSYAMNSYIFAESGLDIGDITVSPTPSQVTHKPIPITPTATPILTQKEKNIQIVTEIVEDYYKTHTYNLSDRFVCADMAIDVWNMVETQGINAKIAVGNVNNPDVDWTEYDHAWVVAETSPGKWLALETTAGYVTDEDNYYKGYFFENPKEFKEYLERIKEYNA
;
A
#
# COMPACT_ATOMS: atom_id res chain seq x y z
N MET A 1 35.87 -7.33 26.36
CA MET A 1 34.56 -6.64 26.41
C MET A 1 34.83 -5.16 26.37
N GLU A 2 34.52 -4.49 25.27
CA GLU A 2 34.74 -3.05 25.15
C GLU A 2 33.62 -2.30 25.87
N LYS A 3 33.97 -1.18 26.51
CA LYS A 3 33.01 -0.27 27.13
C LYS A 3 32.64 0.80 26.13
N ARG A 4 31.37 1.17 26.08
CA ARG A 4 30.89 2.33 25.32
C ARG A 4 30.11 3.26 26.24
N ILE A 5 29.99 4.53 25.85
CA ILE A 5 29.26 5.52 26.63
C ILE A 5 27.79 5.54 26.20
N CYS A 6 26.86 5.51 27.16
CA CYS A 6 25.44 5.69 26.90
C CYS A 6 25.20 7.09 26.30
N PRO A 7 24.58 7.21 25.12
CA PRO A 7 24.39 8.50 24.44
C PRO A 7 23.40 9.43 25.16
N LYS A 8 22.60 8.92 26.10
CA LYS A 8 21.60 9.72 26.83
C LYS A 8 22.11 10.23 28.18
N CYS A 9 22.82 9.40 28.94
CA CYS A 9 23.23 9.75 30.31
C CYS A 9 24.74 9.83 30.53
N GLY A 10 25.56 9.52 29.52
CA GLY A 10 27.02 9.66 29.60
C GLY A 10 27.73 8.63 30.48
N LYS A 11 27.04 7.62 31.01
CA LYS A 11 27.65 6.55 31.83
C LYS A 11 28.17 5.41 30.95
N ASP A 12 29.20 4.74 31.45
CA ASP A 12 29.76 3.53 30.82
C ASP A 12 28.74 2.40 30.81
N ILE A 13 28.59 1.74 29.67
CA ILE A 13 27.75 0.55 29.47
C ILE A 13 28.55 -0.51 28.73
N TRP A 14 28.09 -1.76 28.82
CA TRP A 14 28.77 -2.88 28.18
C TRP A 14 28.33 -3.03 26.72
N GLU A 15 29.25 -3.43 25.85
CA GLU A 15 28.93 -3.75 24.46
C GLU A 15 28.04 -5.00 24.41
N GLY A 16 26.81 -4.84 23.90
CA GLY A 16 25.77 -5.88 23.91
C GLY A 16 24.53 -5.50 24.72
N ASP A 17 24.63 -4.53 25.63
CA ASP A 17 23.48 -4.04 26.40
C ASP A 17 22.45 -3.40 25.46
N LYS A 18 21.23 -3.97 25.43
CA LYS A 18 20.07 -3.44 24.69
C LYS A 18 19.44 -2.24 25.38
N VAL A 19 19.63 -2.10 26.69
CA VAL A 19 19.05 -1.05 27.53
C VAL A 19 20.12 -0.58 28.53
N CYS A 20 20.25 0.73 28.73
CA CYS A 20 21.20 1.27 29.71
C CYS A 20 20.71 0.97 31.15
N PRO A 21 21.53 0.30 31.99
CA PRO A 21 21.14 -0.06 33.36
C PRO A 21 20.99 1.15 34.29
N TYR A 22 21.48 2.33 33.89
CA TYR A 22 21.45 3.53 34.71
C TYR A 22 20.29 4.48 34.40
N CYS A 23 19.77 4.48 33.17
CA CYS A 23 18.75 5.44 32.73
C CYS A 23 17.59 4.80 31.95
N GLY A 24 17.55 3.47 31.84
CA GLY A 24 16.47 2.73 31.19
C GLY A 24 16.34 2.94 29.69
N SER A 25 17.25 3.67 29.05
CA SER A 25 17.10 4.05 27.65
C SER A 25 17.61 2.95 26.73
N GLY A 26 16.82 2.62 25.70
CA GLY A 26 17.19 1.64 24.68
C GLY A 26 18.44 2.05 23.93
N ILE A 27 19.45 1.17 23.90
CA ILE A 27 20.72 1.42 23.20
C ILE A 27 20.64 0.70 21.87
N GLY A 28 20.06 1.39 20.89
CA GLY A 28 19.85 0.87 19.54
C GLY A 28 21.11 0.25 18.97
N SER A 29 21.03 -1.02 18.58
CA SER A 29 22.07 -1.66 17.78
C SER A 29 22.18 -0.88 16.47
N LYS A 30 23.34 -0.28 16.18
CA LYS A 30 23.61 0.25 14.84
C LYS A 30 23.55 -0.95 13.90
N ARG A 31 22.40 -1.19 13.25
CA ARG A 31 22.30 -2.19 12.17
C ARG A 31 23.36 -1.80 11.15
N ARG A 32 24.27 -2.74 10.88
CA ARG A 32 25.45 -2.55 10.05
C ARG A 32 24.98 -2.39 8.58
N TYR A 33 24.54 -1.19 8.24
CA TYR A 33 23.84 -0.81 7.00
C TYR A 33 24.70 -0.89 5.72
N LYS A 34 25.97 -1.33 5.82
CA LYS A 34 26.92 -1.32 4.70
C LYS A 34 26.57 -2.31 3.59
N GLY A 35 25.89 -3.42 3.90
CA GLY A 35 25.49 -4.41 2.88
C GLY A 35 24.28 -3.97 2.04
N VAL A 36 23.30 -3.33 2.67
CA VAL A 36 22.04 -2.93 2.02
C VAL A 36 22.27 -1.78 1.04
N VAL A 37 23.11 -0.79 1.39
CA VAL A 37 23.43 0.33 0.50
C VAL A 37 24.16 -0.14 -0.77
N LEU A 38 25.07 -1.12 -0.63
CA LEU A 38 25.77 -1.69 -1.78
C LEU A 38 24.81 -2.46 -2.70
N PHE A 39 23.88 -3.22 -2.12
CA PHE A 39 22.90 -4.00 -2.88
C PHE A 39 21.87 -3.11 -3.61
N VAL A 40 21.34 -2.08 -2.94
CA VAL A 40 20.44 -1.09 -3.56
C VAL A 40 21.17 -0.31 -4.66
N GLY A 41 22.43 0.07 -4.45
CA GLY A 41 23.24 0.74 -5.47
C GLY A 41 23.44 -0.09 -6.74
N ILE A 42 23.66 -1.41 -6.60
CA ILE A 42 23.78 -2.32 -7.75
C ILE A 42 22.46 -2.45 -8.51
N ILE A 43 21.32 -2.57 -7.80
CA ILE A 43 20.00 -2.64 -8.41
C ILE A 43 19.68 -1.36 -9.18
N CYS A 44 19.92 -0.18 -8.59
CA CYS A 44 19.68 1.10 -9.25
C CYS A 44 20.54 1.27 -10.51
N MET A 45 21.82 0.84 -10.49
CA MET A 45 22.66 0.87 -11.68
C MET A 45 22.16 -0.08 -12.78
N ALA A 46 21.76 -1.31 -12.42
CA ALA A 46 21.20 -2.25 -13.38
C ALA A 46 19.91 -1.72 -14.03
N TYR A 47 19.02 -1.11 -13.24
CA TYR A 47 17.79 -0.50 -13.74
C TYR A 47 18.06 0.72 -14.64
N GLY A 48 19.05 1.54 -14.29
CA GLY A 48 19.48 2.67 -15.11
C GLY A 48 20.02 2.22 -16.48
N ILE A 49 20.83 1.16 -16.52
CA ILE A 49 21.34 0.57 -17.77
C ILE A 49 20.20 0.00 -18.62
N LEU A 50 19.24 -0.69 -17.99
CA LEU A 50 18.06 -1.22 -18.67
C LEU A 50 17.25 -0.09 -19.32
N MET A 51 16.95 0.98 -18.57
CA MET A 51 16.20 2.13 -19.09
C MET A 51 16.93 2.85 -20.22
N LEU A 52 18.26 3.00 -20.12
CA LEU A 52 19.07 3.54 -21.22
C LEU A 52 19.00 2.65 -22.46
N SER A 53 19.08 1.32 -22.29
CA SER A 53 18.99 0.38 -23.41
C SER A 53 17.62 0.43 -24.10
N TYR A 54 16.53 0.59 -23.35
CA TYR A 54 15.19 0.81 -23.90
C TYR A 54 15.10 2.13 -24.68
N ALA A 55 15.62 3.23 -24.12
CA ALA A 55 15.60 4.53 -24.78
C ALA A 55 16.44 4.55 -26.07
N MET A 56 17.61 3.90 -26.07
CA MET A 56 18.42 3.74 -27.28
C MET A 56 17.73 2.87 -28.34
N ASN A 57 17.05 1.79 -27.92
CA ASN A 57 16.30 0.95 -28.86
C ASN A 57 15.13 1.72 -29.50
N SER A 58 14.39 2.52 -28.72
CA SER A 58 13.32 3.37 -29.28
C SER A 58 13.84 4.45 -30.25
N TYR A 59 15.07 4.92 -30.06
CA TYR A 59 15.69 5.90 -30.96
C TYR A 59 16.03 5.29 -32.33
N ILE A 60 16.51 4.04 -32.37
CA ILE A 60 16.82 3.32 -33.62
C ILE A 60 15.56 3.07 -34.47
N PHE A 61 14.40 2.80 -33.84
CA PHE A 61 13.14 2.61 -34.56
C PHE A 61 12.54 3.91 -35.13
N ALA A 62 12.92 5.08 -34.61
CA ALA A 62 12.45 6.37 -35.13
C ALA A 62 13.18 6.80 -36.42
N GLU A 63 14.32 6.19 -36.74
CA GLU A 63 15.14 6.53 -37.92
C GLU A 63 14.78 5.69 -39.17
N SER A 64 14.03 4.59 -39.02
CA SER A 64 13.53 3.81 -40.17
C SER A 64 12.23 4.39 -40.73
N GLY A 65 12.24 5.68 -41.04
CA GLY A 65 11.15 6.40 -41.71
C GLY A 65 10.87 5.82 -43.09
N LEU A 66 9.99 4.82 -43.15
CA LEU A 66 9.36 4.36 -44.38
C LEU A 66 8.17 5.28 -44.65
N ASP A 67 8.43 6.21 -45.56
CA ASP A 67 7.51 7.21 -46.09
C ASP A 67 6.39 6.50 -46.87
N ILE A 68 5.24 6.27 -46.22
CA ILE A 68 4.03 5.80 -46.91
C ILE A 68 3.22 7.04 -47.28
N GLY A 69 3.34 7.38 -48.56
CA GLY A 69 2.75 8.55 -49.18
C GLY A 69 1.25 8.70 -48.98
N ASP A 70 0.90 9.96 -48.86
CA ASP A 70 -0.42 10.58 -48.82
C ASP A 70 -1.37 10.01 -49.89
N ILE A 71 -2.41 9.28 -49.49
CA ILE A 71 -3.54 8.94 -50.36
C ILE A 71 -4.73 9.79 -49.95
N THR A 72 -4.87 10.91 -50.65
CA THR A 72 -6.05 11.77 -50.61
C THR A 72 -7.18 11.10 -51.40
N VAL A 73 -8.08 10.39 -50.72
CA VAL A 73 -9.34 9.95 -51.34
C VAL A 73 -10.45 10.93 -51.01
N SER A 74 -10.89 11.63 -52.05
CA SER A 74 -12.06 12.50 -52.07
C SER A 74 -13.35 11.68 -51.86
N PRO A 75 -14.28 12.07 -50.97
CA PRO A 75 -15.52 11.33 -50.79
C PRO A 75 -16.52 11.66 -51.91
N THR A 76 -16.77 10.67 -52.78
CA THR A 76 -17.98 10.62 -53.61
C THR A 76 -19.10 9.99 -52.79
N PRO A 77 -20.31 10.59 -52.73
CA PRO A 77 -21.42 10.00 -52.00
C PRO A 77 -22.06 8.88 -52.83
N SER A 78 -21.70 7.64 -52.54
CA SER A 78 -22.46 6.46 -52.98
C SER A 78 -23.52 6.13 -51.94
N GLN A 79 -24.79 6.36 -52.28
CA GLN A 79 -25.92 5.82 -51.54
C GLN A 79 -25.93 4.30 -51.69
N VAL A 80 -25.39 3.61 -50.70
CA VAL A 80 -25.59 2.16 -50.51
C VAL A 80 -26.81 1.99 -49.63
N THR A 81 -27.87 1.43 -50.21
CA THR A 81 -29.10 1.07 -49.49
C THR A 81 -28.79 -0.14 -48.60
N HIS A 82 -28.25 0.12 -47.41
CA HIS A 82 -28.08 -0.91 -46.39
C HIS A 82 -29.43 -1.28 -45.78
N LYS A 83 -29.83 -2.53 -45.98
CA LYS A 83 -30.89 -3.19 -45.23
C LYS A 83 -30.61 -3.02 -43.73
N PRO A 84 -31.59 -2.60 -42.89
CA PRO A 84 -31.34 -2.35 -41.47
C PRO A 84 -30.82 -3.63 -40.80
N ILE A 85 -29.59 -3.60 -40.33
CA ILE A 85 -29.09 -4.59 -39.38
C ILE A 85 -29.78 -4.28 -38.04
N PRO A 86 -30.42 -5.26 -37.38
CA PRO A 86 -30.94 -5.07 -36.04
C PRO A 86 -29.78 -4.71 -35.11
N ILE A 87 -29.71 -3.43 -34.71
CA ILE A 87 -28.89 -2.96 -33.60
C ILE A 87 -29.39 -3.67 -32.34
N THR A 88 -28.73 -4.78 -31.99
CA THR A 88 -28.90 -5.40 -30.68
C THR A 88 -28.25 -4.43 -29.69
N PRO A 89 -29.01 -3.84 -28.74
CA PRO A 89 -28.41 -2.97 -27.74
C PRO A 89 -27.42 -3.81 -26.91
N THR A 90 -26.14 -3.42 -26.94
CA THR A 90 -25.13 -3.94 -26.03
C THR A 90 -25.55 -3.59 -24.61
N ALA A 91 -26.13 -4.55 -23.89
CA ALA A 91 -26.53 -4.37 -22.51
C ALA A 91 -25.29 -4.18 -21.64
N THR A 92 -25.13 -3.00 -21.03
CA THR A 92 -24.15 -2.78 -19.97
C THR A 92 -24.37 -3.83 -18.87
N PRO A 93 -23.33 -4.56 -18.43
CA PRO A 93 -23.49 -5.53 -17.35
C PRO A 93 -23.96 -4.82 -16.08
N ILE A 94 -25.11 -5.23 -15.55
CA ILE A 94 -25.64 -4.73 -14.28
C ILE A 94 -24.85 -5.42 -13.17
N LEU A 95 -23.91 -4.69 -12.57
CA LEU A 95 -23.17 -5.19 -11.41
C LEU A 95 -24.10 -5.47 -10.22
N THR A 96 -23.85 -6.59 -9.55
CA THR A 96 -24.45 -6.90 -8.24
C THR A 96 -23.96 -5.91 -7.17
N GLN A 97 -24.66 -5.82 -6.03
CA GLN A 97 -24.21 -4.95 -4.93
C GLN A 97 -22.82 -5.35 -4.42
N LYS A 98 -22.52 -6.65 -4.39
CA LYS A 98 -21.21 -7.16 -3.99
C LYS A 98 -20.11 -6.65 -4.92
N GLU A 99 -20.30 -6.77 -6.23
CA GLU A 99 -19.33 -6.31 -7.22
C GLU A 99 -19.15 -4.78 -7.16
N LYS A 100 -20.24 -4.03 -6.96
CA LYS A 100 -20.16 -2.58 -6.73
C LYS A 100 -19.35 -2.24 -5.49
N ASN A 101 -19.63 -2.90 -4.36
CA ASN A 101 -18.89 -2.66 -3.11
C ASN A 101 -17.40 -2.99 -3.28
N ILE A 102 -17.07 -4.13 -3.92
CA ILE A 102 -15.67 -4.49 -4.23
C ILE A 102 -15.00 -3.41 -5.08
N GLN A 103 -15.69 -2.94 -6.13
CA GLN A 103 -15.16 -1.88 -7.00
C GLN A 103 -14.90 -0.60 -6.21
N ILE A 104 -15.89 -0.13 -5.44
CA ILE A 104 -15.78 1.09 -4.63
C ILE A 104 -14.60 1.03 -3.65
N VAL A 105 -14.48 -0.06 -2.89
CA VAL A 105 -13.41 -0.16 -1.87
C VAL A 105 -12.03 -0.32 -2.49
N THR A 106 -11.94 -0.95 -3.67
CA THR A 106 -10.70 -1.05 -4.44
C THR A 106 -10.28 0.33 -4.94
N GLU A 107 -11.20 1.10 -5.53
CA GLU A 107 -10.94 2.46 -6.00
C GLU A 107 -10.51 3.37 -4.84
N ILE A 108 -11.17 3.30 -3.67
CA ILE A 108 -10.80 4.08 -2.49
C ILE A 108 -9.35 3.81 -2.07
N VAL A 109 -8.95 2.55 -1.90
CA VAL A 109 -7.62 2.22 -1.38
C VAL A 109 -6.52 2.55 -2.38
N GLU A 110 -6.77 2.33 -3.67
CA GLU A 110 -5.84 2.70 -4.75
C GLU A 110 -5.66 4.21 -4.85
N ASP A 111 -6.75 4.98 -4.83
CA ASP A 111 -6.70 6.44 -4.97
C ASP A 111 -6.13 7.11 -3.72
N TYR A 112 -6.43 6.58 -2.54
CA TYR A 112 -5.80 7.02 -1.30
C TYR A 112 -4.28 6.85 -1.38
N TYR A 113 -3.80 5.67 -1.78
CA TYR A 113 -2.37 5.41 -1.95
C TYR A 113 -1.69 6.32 -2.98
N LYS A 114 -2.36 6.62 -4.11
CA LYS A 114 -1.83 7.54 -5.14
C LYS A 114 -1.71 8.99 -4.64
N THR A 115 -2.54 9.39 -3.69
CA THR A 115 -2.67 10.78 -3.22
C THR A 115 -2.01 11.05 -1.86
N HIS A 116 -1.63 10.00 -1.13
CA HIS A 116 -1.02 10.10 0.20
C HIS A 116 0.37 9.44 0.22
N THR A 117 1.33 10.06 0.89
CA THR A 117 2.70 9.53 0.97
C THR A 117 2.93 8.82 2.29
N TYR A 118 3.32 7.55 2.22
CA TYR A 118 3.77 6.81 3.40
C TYR A 118 5.16 7.30 3.83
N ASN A 119 5.25 7.89 5.03
CA ASN A 119 6.53 8.29 5.61
C ASN A 119 7.05 7.24 6.60
N LEU A 120 8.03 6.45 6.15
CA LEU A 120 8.68 5.38 6.93
C LEU A 120 9.34 5.83 8.24
N SER A 121 9.48 7.14 8.50
CA SER A 121 10.09 7.65 9.73
C SER A 121 9.17 7.62 10.94
N ASP A 122 7.85 7.40 10.76
CA ASP A 122 6.89 7.34 11.85
C ASP A 122 6.08 6.02 11.80
N ARG A 123 6.22 5.21 12.85
CA ARG A 123 5.55 3.90 12.98
C ARG A 123 4.02 4.02 13.06
N PHE A 124 3.49 5.20 13.33
CA PHE A 124 2.05 5.43 13.46
C PHE A 124 1.36 5.81 12.15
N VAL A 125 2.08 5.90 11.03
CA VAL A 125 1.48 6.31 9.75
C VAL A 125 0.45 5.30 9.24
N CYS A 126 0.63 4.00 9.47
CA CYS A 126 -0.38 3.00 9.07
C CYS A 126 -1.71 3.19 9.83
N ALA A 127 -1.66 3.64 11.09
CA ALA A 127 -2.85 3.87 11.89
C ALA A 127 -3.67 5.04 11.36
N ASP A 128 -3.03 6.17 11.03
CA ASP A 128 -3.70 7.34 10.47
C ASP A 128 -4.33 7.01 9.10
N MET A 129 -3.58 6.31 8.24
CA MET A 129 -4.09 5.88 6.94
C MET A 129 -5.27 4.93 7.05
N ALA A 130 -5.24 3.99 8.00
CA ALA A 130 -6.36 3.09 8.26
C ALA A 130 -7.61 3.84 8.74
N ILE A 131 -7.45 4.85 9.59
CA ILE A 131 -8.57 5.70 10.05
C ILE A 131 -9.19 6.47 8.88
N ASP A 132 -8.36 7.06 8.02
CA ASP A 132 -8.85 7.84 6.87
C ASP A 132 -9.58 6.95 5.86
N VAL A 133 -8.99 5.82 5.47
CA VAL A 133 -9.63 4.88 4.54
C VAL A 133 -10.91 4.31 5.14
N TRP A 134 -10.94 3.99 6.44
CA TRP A 134 -12.15 3.57 7.13
C TRP A 134 -13.27 4.62 6.98
N ASN A 135 -12.97 5.90 7.20
CA ASN A 135 -13.95 6.99 7.04
C ASN A 135 -14.46 7.08 5.60
N MET A 136 -13.58 6.90 4.61
CA MET A 136 -13.95 6.93 3.19
C MET A 136 -14.90 5.78 2.83
N VAL A 137 -14.65 4.57 3.35
CA VAL A 137 -15.50 3.40 3.11
C VAL A 137 -16.88 3.57 3.77
N GLU A 138 -16.91 3.99 5.04
CA GLU A 138 -18.17 4.26 5.76
C GLU A 138 -19.00 5.38 5.10
N THR A 139 -18.34 6.38 4.52
CA THR A 139 -19.02 7.45 3.77
C THR A 139 -19.77 6.91 2.53
N GLN A 140 -19.35 5.78 1.98
CA GLN A 140 -20.06 5.09 0.89
C GLN A 140 -21.22 4.20 1.39
N GLY A 141 -21.48 4.17 2.70
CA GLY A 141 -22.48 3.30 3.31
C GLY A 141 -22.08 1.82 3.32
N ILE A 142 -20.78 1.53 3.29
CA ILE A 142 -20.22 0.18 3.38
C ILE A 142 -19.65 0.02 4.79
N ASN A 143 -20.09 -1.00 5.52
CA ASN A 143 -19.59 -1.27 6.86
C ASN A 143 -18.09 -1.59 6.79
N ALA A 144 -17.31 -0.99 7.67
CA ALA A 144 -15.87 -1.18 7.76
C ALA A 144 -15.40 -1.35 9.20
N LYS A 145 -14.26 -2.02 9.37
CA LYS A 145 -13.54 -2.12 10.65
C LYS A 145 -12.09 -1.79 10.45
N ILE A 146 -11.47 -1.25 11.50
CA ILE A 146 -10.02 -1.04 11.53
C ILE A 146 -9.41 -2.26 12.19
N ALA A 147 -8.39 -2.83 11.58
CA ALA A 147 -7.68 -3.99 12.09
C ALA A 147 -6.25 -3.61 12.49
N VAL A 148 -5.74 -4.27 13.51
CA VAL A 148 -4.33 -4.18 13.94
C VAL A 148 -3.78 -5.57 14.18
N GLY A 149 -2.53 -5.80 13.79
CA GLY A 149 -1.92 -7.12 13.85
C GLY A 149 -0.51 -7.15 13.26
N ASN A 150 -0.03 -8.36 12.98
CA ASN A 150 1.20 -8.59 12.24
C ASN A 150 0.92 -9.50 11.05
N VAL A 151 0.85 -8.92 9.84
CA VAL A 151 0.48 -9.66 8.62
C VAL A 151 1.55 -10.69 8.20
N ASN A 152 2.81 -10.51 8.63
CA ASN A 152 3.90 -11.42 8.31
C ASN A 152 4.03 -12.57 9.32
N ASN A 153 3.52 -12.37 10.54
CA ASN A 153 3.51 -13.37 11.59
C ASN A 153 2.21 -13.24 12.42
N PRO A 154 1.10 -13.79 11.92
CA PRO A 154 -0.22 -13.44 12.44
C PRO A 154 -0.60 -14.12 13.77
N ASP A 155 0.25 -15.01 14.27
CA ASP A 155 0.03 -15.74 15.52
C ASP A 155 0.85 -15.15 16.69
N VAL A 156 1.43 -13.95 16.51
CA VAL A 156 2.15 -13.23 17.59
C VAL A 156 1.22 -12.67 18.66
N ASP A 157 1.79 -12.39 19.82
CA ASP A 157 1.08 -11.65 20.88
C ASP A 157 0.81 -10.20 20.45
N TRP A 158 -0.25 -9.60 21.01
CA TRP A 158 -0.67 -8.23 20.72
C TRP A 158 0.43 -7.19 20.98
N THR A 159 1.41 -7.50 21.85
CA THR A 159 2.59 -6.66 22.08
C THR A 159 3.54 -6.56 20.88
N GLU A 160 3.41 -7.45 19.90
CA GLU A 160 4.22 -7.51 18.68
C GLU A 160 3.46 -7.04 17.42
N TYR A 161 2.24 -6.53 17.58
CA TYR A 161 1.48 -5.95 16.47
C TYR A 161 2.20 -4.71 15.94
N ASP A 162 2.38 -4.65 14.61
CA ASP A 162 3.20 -3.65 13.94
C ASP A 162 2.50 -3.00 12.73
N HIS A 163 1.28 -3.43 12.41
CA HIS A 163 0.56 -2.98 11.23
C HIS A 163 -0.93 -2.71 11.51
N ALA A 164 -1.51 -1.77 10.77
CA ALA A 164 -2.92 -1.45 10.81
C ALA A 164 -3.50 -1.34 9.39
N TRP A 165 -4.71 -1.87 9.19
CA TRP A 165 -5.40 -1.91 7.89
C TRP A 165 -6.92 -1.79 8.08
N VAL A 166 -7.69 -1.88 6.99
CA VAL A 166 -9.15 -1.83 7.01
C VAL A 166 -9.72 -3.14 6.47
N VAL A 167 -10.86 -3.58 7.00
CA VAL A 167 -11.70 -4.62 6.36
C VAL A 167 -13.07 -4.04 6.07
N ALA A 168 -13.62 -4.32 4.88
CA ALA A 168 -14.91 -3.79 4.43
C ALA A 168 -15.90 -4.91 4.08
N GLU A 169 -17.16 -4.77 4.48
CA GLU A 169 -18.22 -5.75 4.23
C GLU A 169 -18.78 -5.61 2.80
N THR A 170 -18.29 -6.44 1.89
CA THR A 170 -18.69 -6.40 0.47
C THR A 170 -20.07 -7.00 0.23
N SER A 171 -20.50 -7.92 1.10
CA SER A 171 -21.85 -8.49 1.14
C SER A 171 -22.09 -9.07 2.55
N PRO A 172 -23.33 -9.36 2.97
CA PRO A 172 -23.60 -9.78 4.34
C PRO A 172 -22.69 -10.92 4.82
N GLY A 173 -21.87 -10.65 5.84
CA GLY A 173 -20.89 -11.56 6.44
C GLY A 173 -19.64 -11.83 5.61
N LYS A 174 -19.39 -11.10 4.52
CA LYS A 174 -18.23 -11.25 3.64
C LYS A 174 -17.37 -9.99 3.65
N TRP A 175 -16.18 -10.14 4.22
CA TRP A 175 -15.25 -9.05 4.46
C TRP A 175 -14.06 -9.14 3.50
N LEU A 176 -13.66 -8.00 2.93
CA LEU A 176 -12.49 -7.87 2.07
C LEU A 176 -11.45 -7.00 2.81
N ALA A 177 -10.20 -7.42 2.83
CA ALA A 177 -9.13 -6.62 3.43
C ALA A 177 -8.61 -5.56 2.45
N LEU A 178 -8.35 -4.38 2.98
CA LEU A 178 -7.82 -3.20 2.28
C LEU A 178 -6.46 -2.87 2.90
N GLU A 179 -5.39 -3.15 2.18
CA GLU A 179 -4.04 -2.76 2.54
C GLU A 179 -3.83 -1.27 2.24
N THR A 180 -4.06 -0.44 3.25
CA THR A 180 -4.08 1.03 3.09
C THR A 180 -2.71 1.61 2.79
N THR A 181 -1.63 0.96 3.24
CA THR A 181 -0.27 1.48 3.06
C THR A 181 0.32 1.16 1.69
N ALA A 182 -0.18 0.11 1.02
CA ALA A 182 0.29 -0.33 -0.30
C ALA A 182 -0.76 -0.19 -1.41
N GLY A 183 -2.00 0.21 -1.07
CA GLY A 183 -2.99 0.63 -2.07
C GLY A 183 -3.69 -0.51 -2.79
N TYR A 184 -3.91 -1.65 -2.13
CA TYR A 184 -4.57 -2.81 -2.77
C TYR A 184 -5.56 -3.51 -1.83
N VAL A 185 -6.40 -4.36 -2.41
CA VAL A 185 -7.28 -5.28 -1.70
C VAL A 185 -6.72 -6.69 -1.72
N THR A 186 -7.00 -7.48 -0.68
CA THR A 186 -6.54 -8.88 -0.59
C THR A 186 -7.54 -9.75 0.16
N ASP A 187 -7.54 -11.04 -0.14
CA ASP A 187 -8.28 -12.11 0.54
C ASP A 187 -7.35 -13.05 1.33
N GLU A 188 -6.09 -12.67 1.52
CA GLU A 188 -5.11 -13.44 2.29
C GLU A 188 -5.51 -13.62 3.76
N ASP A 189 -5.46 -14.86 4.26
CA ASP A 189 -5.90 -15.26 5.61
C ASP A 189 -5.28 -14.42 6.74
N ASN A 190 -4.03 -13.96 6.58
CA ASN A 190 -3.31 -13.21 7.61
C ASN A 190 -3.97 -11.86 7.92
N TYR A 191 -4.63 -11.25 6.95
CA TYR A 191 -5.36 -9.98 7.12
C TYR A 191 -6.66 -10.14 7.92
N TYR A 192 -7.06 -11.37 8.21
CA TYR A 192 -8.23 -11.69 9.04
C TYR A 192 -7.83 -12.16 10.44
N LYS A 193 -6.54 -12.05 10.78
CA LYS A 193 -5.98 -12.34 12.10
C LYS A 193 -5.44 -11.06 12.72
N GLY A 194 -5.97 -10.71 13.89
CA GLY A 194 -5.63 -9.48 14.59
C GLY A 194 -6.74 -9.05 15.53
N TYR A 195 -6.66 -7.82 16.01
CA TYR A 195 -7.76 -7.20 16.76
C TYR A 195 -8.49 -6.21 15.85
N PHE A 196 -9.83 -6.22 15.91
CA PHE A 196 -10.69 -5.43 15.05
C PHE A 196 -11.48 -4.42 15.89
N PHE A 197 -11.55 -3.18 15.40
CA PHE A 197 -12.25 -2.07 16.02
C PHE A 197 -13.37 -1.60 15.11
N GLU A 198 -14.54 -1.32 15.70
CA GLU A 198 -15.72 -0.91 14.93
C GLU A 198 -15.63 0.56 14.50
N ASN A 199 -14.77 1.36 15.15
CA ASN A 199 -14.66 2.79 14.87
C ASN A 199 -13.29 3.38 15.25
N PRO A 200 -12.93 4.56 14.70
CA PRO A 200 -11.67 5.25 15.00
C PRO A 200 -11.47 5.60 16.47
N LYS A 201 -12.54 5.79 17.25
CA LYS A 201 -12.42 6.16 18.66
C LYS A 201 -11.81 5.00 19.45
N GLU A 202 -12.38 3.79 19.32
CA GLU A 202 -11.86 2.59 19.99
C GLU A 202 -10.41 2.29 19.58
N PHE A 203 -10.10 2.45 18.29
CA PHE A 203 -8.74 2.25 17.80
C PHE A 203 -7.75 3.27 18.38
N LYS A 204 -8.13 4.55 18.47
CA LYS A 204 -7.29 5.58 19.10
C LYS A 204 -7.07 5.32 20.59
N GLU A 205 -8.11 4.91 21.32
CA GLU A 205 -7.99 4.52 22.73
C GLU A 205 -7.02 3.33 22.90
N TYR A 206 -7.00 2.38 21.96
CA TYR A 206 -6.02 1.30 21.94
C TYR A 206 -4.59 1.84 21.72
N LEU A 207 -4.38 2.71 20.72
CA LEU A 207 -3.06 3.29 20.43
C LEU A 207 -2.50 4.08 21.63
N GLU A 208 -3.36 4.80 22.35
CA GLU A 208 -3.00 5.52 23.58
C GLU A 208 -2.51 4.55 24.67
N ARG A 209 -3.23 3.44 24.89
CA ARG A 209 -2.82 2.42 25.86
C ARG A 209 -1.50 1.73 25.49
N ILE A 210 -1.29 1.44 24.20
CA ILE A 210 -0.02 0.87 23.71
C ILE A 210 1.13 1.86 23.93
N LYS A 211 0.89 3.15 23.72
CA LYS A 211 1.88 4.20 23.97
C LYS A 211 2.22 4.30 25.46
N GLU A 212 1.24 4.23 26.35
CA GLU A 212 1.45 4.20 27.80
C GLU A 212 2.22 2.96 28.27
N TYR A 213 1.89 1.79 27.73
CA TYR A 213 2.58 0.54 28.06
C TYR A 213 4.06 0.54 27.67
N ASN A 214 4.38 1.20 26.55
CA ASN A 214 5.75 1.28 26.01
C ASN A 214 6.58 2.47 26.53
N ALA A 215 6.00 3.34 27.36
CA ALA A 215 6.66 4.53 27.91
C ALA A 215 7.53 4.22 29.14
#